data_AF-A0A2L1U7E5-F1
#
_entry.id   AF-A0A2L1U7E5-F1
#
_cell.length_a   1.000
_cell.length_b   1.000
_cell.length_c   1.000
_cell.angle_alpha   90.00
_cell.angle_beta   90.00
_cell.angle_gamma   90.00
#
_symmetry.space_group_name_H-M   'P 1'
#
loop_
_entity.id
_entity.type
_entity.pdbx_description
1 polymer ?
#
loop_
_entity_poly.entity_id
_entity_poly.type
_entity_poly.pdbx_seq_one_letter_code
_entity_poly.pdbx_strand_id
1 'polypeptide(L)'
;MESSPGVVIKTQFIDSSNSFKNAGFDFYIDYIERKDAIEQAKYGFSSYHDYMANEAKTNSLFTKNEDVISQEKKEELKEIFNQAQRNGSVLWQDVISFNNDWLEKNGVYDSKIKTLDHQKIMNATRKAMEVMTTKERLEHTAVWSAAIHYNTDNIHVHIAMVEPTPSPDRIITKGKHRGKHKGKRKQSSIDAMKGKIVHNIMDRSQEYKKINDIIRNRIVKKKHEVSFAEKRQMKKLFNQIMRELPVDKRQWQYNYNSIAHVRPKIDELSEKYILKYHKKNFIQLKEQLREEMELMKEAYGEGEEDKRRYEKFGETKMIDLKTRLGNAILKEMKQVSRQREREQFIRSEIKEGSGKKTRLRHKQKLSILRSLKMMHRRMNHEYESWKNQRHFEQLQQETEQEKLD
;
A
#
# COMPACT_ATOMS: atom_id res chain seq x y z
N MET A 1 -11.17 -22.04 -17.34
CA MET A 1 -10.21 -21.24 -18.13
C MET A 1 -9.61 -20.24 -17.17
N GLU A 2 -8.31 -20.29 -16.91
CA GLU A 2 -7.64 -19.26 -16.11
C GLU A 2 -7.72 -17.93 -16.88
N SER A 3 -8.30 -16.90 -16.27
CA SER A 3 -8.31 -15.56 -16.87
C SER A 3 -6.91 -14.98 -16.82
N SER A 4 -6.41 -14.50 -17.96
CA SER A 4 -5.12 -13.80 -18.01
C SER A 4 -5.14 -12.57 -17.10
N PRO A 5 -4.12 -12.37 -16.23
CA PRO A 5 -4.10 -11.25 -15.29
C PRO A 5 -4.07 -9.90 -16.00
N GLY A 6 -4.59 -8.86 -15.32
CA GLY A 6 -4.59 -7.49 -15.81
C GLY A 6 -3.20 -6.96 -16.18
N VAL A 7 -2.18 -7.33 -15.40
CA VAL A 7 -0.79 -6.92 -15.64
C VAL A 7 0.16 -8.11 -15.55
N VAL A 8 1.01 -8.27 -16.56
CA VAL A 8 2.14 -9.21 -16.58
C VAL A 8 3.44 -8.44 -16.74
N ILE A 9 4.43 -8.72 -15.89
CA ILE A 9 5.79 -8.21 -16.06
C ILE A 9 6.71 -9.38 -16.37
N LYS A 10 7.46 -9.26 -17.47
CA LYS A 10 8.55 -10.16 -17.82
C LYS A 10 9.84 -9.37 -17.83
N THR A 11 10.89 -9.97 -17.28
CA THR A 11 12.23 -9.37 -17.23
C THR A 11 13.22 -10.37 -17.79
N GLN A 12 14.17 -9.87 -18.58
CA GLN A 12 15.33 -10.62 -19.03
C GLN A 12 16.55 -9.70 -19.07
N PHE A 13 17.73 -10.29 -19.24
CA PHE A 13 18.94 -9.52 -19.42
C PHE A 13 19.90 -10.20 -20.39
N ILE A 14 20.74 -9.38 -21.03
CA ILE A 14 21.79 -9.80 -21.95
C ILE A 14 23.12 -9.29 -21.37
N ASP A 15 24.13 -10.15 -21.33
CA ASP A 15 25.47 -9.73 -20.92
C ASP A 15 26.25 -9.09 -22.07
N SER A 16 27.35 -8.40 -21.75
CA SER A 16 28.14 -7.66 -22.75
C SER A 16 28.70 -8.52 -23.90
N SER A 17 28.79 -9.83 -23.72
CA SER A 17 29.18 -10.79 -24.77
C SER A 17 28.04 -11.15 -25.74
N ASN A 18 26.90 -10.45 -25.66
CA ASN A 18 25.67 -10.76 -26.38
C ASN A 18 25.16 -12.19 -26.11
N SER A 19 25.58 -12.79 -24.98
CA SER A 19 25.12 -14.12 -24.62
C SER A 19 23.78 -14.01 -23.89
N PHE A 20 22.76 -14.63 -24.47
CA PHE A 20 21.39 -14.60 -23.95
C PHE A 20 21.25 -15.51 -22.73
N LYS A 21 20.62 -15.01 -21.66
CA LYS A 21 20.26 -15.83 -20.50
C LYS A 21 18.82 -15.57 -20.09
N ASN A 22 17.95 -16.52 -20.44
CA ASN A 22 16.56 -16.51 -20.02
C ASN A 22 16.45 -16.68 -18.50
N ALA A 23 15.71 -15.79 -17.85
CA ALA A 23 15.35 -15.90 -16.44
C ALA A 23 13.96 -16.56 -16.29
N GLY A 24 13.79 -17.77 -16.84
CA GLY A 24 12.65 -18.66 -16.59
C GLY A 24 11.32 -18.32 -17.27
N PHE A 25 10.56 -19.38 -17.59
CA PHE A 25 9.24 -19.45 -18.26
C PHE A 25 9.27 -19.51 -19.80
N ASP A 26 9.42 -20.74 -20.32
CA ASP A 26 9.38 -21.11 -21.74
C ASP A 26 7.97 -21.11 -22.36
N PHE A 27 6.90 -21.00 -21.56
CA PHE A 27 5.51 -21.18 -22.04
C PHE A 27 4.79 -19.91 -22.55
N TYR A 28 5.47 -18.76 -22.62
CA TYR A 28 4.87 -17.50 -23.07
C TYR A 28 5.81 -16.73 -24.02
N ILE A 29 6.56 -17.47 -24.83
CA ILE A 29 7.50 -16.95 -25.83
C ILE A 29 6.76 -16.45 -27.09
N ASP A 30 5.55 -16.94 -27.36
CA ASP A 30 4.81 -16.64 -28.60
C ASP A 30 3.83 -15.45 -28.50
N TYR A 31 3.56 -14.90 -27.30
CA TYR A 31 2.47 -13.93 -27.10
C TYR A 31 2.87 -12.45 -27.29
N ILE A 32 4.16 -12.16 -27.40
CA ILE A 32 4.72 -10.84 -27.66
C ILE A 32 5.91 -11.11 -28.56
N GLU A 33 6.12 -10.36 -29.66
CA GLU A 33 7.15 -10.53 -30.69
C GLU A 33 8.60 -10.50 -30.15
N ARG A 34 8.91 -11.46 -29.29
CA ARG A 34 10.07 -11.51 -28.41
C ARG A 34 11.24 -12.19 -29.09
N LYS A 35 10.98 -13.02 -30.11
CA LYS A 35 12.01 -13.59 -30.98
C LYS A 35 12.74 -12.48 -31.73
N ASP A 36 12.00 -11.57 -32.37
CA ASP A 36 12.57 -10.44 -33.12
C ASP A 36 13.37 -9.51 -32.20
N ALA A 37 12.84 -9.19 -31.02
CA ALA A 37 13.54 -8.40 -30.00
C ALA A 37 14.88 -9.04 -29.54
N ILE A 38 14.90 -10.37 -29.41
CA ILE A 38 16.10 -11.15 -29.04
C ILE A 38 17.09 -11.21 -30.21
N GLU A 39 16.62 -11.36 -31.44
CA GLU A 39 17.47 -11.37 -32.63
C GLU A 39 18.14 -10.02 -32.87
N GLN A 40 17.42 -8.91 -32.68
CA GLN A 40 18.00 -7.58 -32.85
C GLN A 40 19.13 -7.30 -31.85
N ALA A 41 19.01 -7.75 -30.60
CA ALA A 41 20.06 -7.56 -29.60
C ALA A 41 21.35 -8.38 -29.85
N LYS A 42 21.33 -9.36 -30.77
CA LYS A 42 22.57 -10.04 -31.23
C LYS A 42 23.54 -9.07 -31.91
N TYR A 43 23.01 -7.97 -32.45
CA TYR A 43 23.78 -6.95 -33.17
C TYR A 43 24.33 -5.83 -32.26
N GLY A 44 24.06 -5.86 -30.93
CA GLY A 44 24.58 -4.89 -29.96
C GLY A 44 23.52 -4.37 -28.98
N PHE A 45 23.92 -3.61 -27.96
CA PHE A 45 22.95 -3.04 -27.01
C PHE A 45 22.10 -1.91 -27.63
N SER A 46 22.68 -1.15 -28.55
CA SER A 46 22.00 -0.02 -29.22
C SER A 46 20.93 -0.46 -30.22
N SER A 47 21.07 -1.62 -30.88
CA SER A 47 20.09 -2.12 -31.86
C SER A 47 18.72 -2.44 -31.24
N TYR A 48 18.66 -2.66 -29.92
CA TYR A 48 17.39 -2.80 -29.23
C TYR A 48 16.56 -1.49 -29.23
N HIS A 49 17.22 -0.32 -29.32
CA HIS A 49 16.50 0.94 -29.51
C HIS A 49 15.83 1.03 -30.88
N ASP A 50 16.48 0.51 -31.93
CA ASP A 50 15.90 0.49 -33.28
C ASP A 50 14.64 -0.39 -33.33
N TYR A 51 14.67 -1.53 -32.63
CA TYR A 51 13.48 -2.34 -32.43
C TYR A 51 12.38 -1.58 -31.66
N MET A 52 12.71 -0.95 -30.53
CA MET A 52 11.73 -0.25 -29.70
C MET A 52 11.13 0.98 -30.39
N ALA A 53 11.92 1.70 -31.19
CA ALA A 53 11.55 2.94 -31.87
C ALA A 53 10.85 2.73 -33.22
N ASN A 54 10.52 1.49 -33.58
CA ASN A 54 9.85 1.19 -34.84
C ASN A 54 8.48 1.89 -34.91
N GLU A 55 8.36 2.87 -35.80
CA GLU A 55 7.17 3.73 -35.95
C GLU A 55 5.91 2.95 -36.35
N ALA A 56 6.06 1.76 -36.93
CA ALA A 56 4.91 0.88 -37.19
C ALA A 56 4.31 0.28 -35.90
N LYS A 57 5.02 0.37 -34.78
CA LYS A 57 4.68 -0.30 -33.51
C LYS A 57 4.47 0.68 -32.35
N THR A 58 5.12 1.85 -32.36
CA THR A 58 5.09 2.85 -31.28
C THR A 58 4.90 4.27 -31.80
N ASN A 59 4.41 5.17 -30.95
CA ASN A 59 4.35 6.60 -31.25
C ASN A 59 5.70 7.31 -31.01
N SER A 60 6.48 6.90 -30.01
CA SER A 60 7.85 7.38 -29.75
C SER A 60 8.52 6.57 -28.63
N LEU A 61 9.81 6.81 -28.42
CA LEU A 61 10.48 6.46 -27.17
C LEU A 61 10.16 7.51 -26.10
N PHE A 62 10.12 7.09 -24.84
CA PHE A 62 10.03 7.96 -23.66
C PHE A 62 11.06 7.55 -22.60
N THR A 63 11.38 8.49 -21.70
CA THR A 63 12.33 8.27 -20.60
C THR A 63 11.71 8.65 -19.25
N LYS A 64 12.54 8.68 -18.21
CA LYS A 64 12.18 9.23 -16.89
C LYS A 64 11.60 10.64 -16.96
N ASN A 65 12.10 11.49 -17.85
CA ASN A 65 11.80 12.93 -17.86
C ASN A 65 11.12 13.42 -19.13
N GLU A 66 11.12 12.62 -20.21
CA GLU A 66 10.62 13.04 -21.52
C GLU A 66 9.56 12.07 -22.03
N ASP A 67 8.43 12.59 -22.52
CA ASP A 67 7.35 11.82 -23.12
C ASP A 67 7.67 11.40 -24.57
N VAL A 68 8.54 12.16 -25.25
CA VAL A 68 8.95 11.93 -26.65
C VAL A 68 10.43 12.27 -26.79
N ILE A 69 11.21 11.36 -27.35
CA ILE A 69 12.65 11.57 -27.57
C ILE A 69 12.92 12.03 -29.01
N SER A 70 13.63 13.15 -29.16
CA SER A 70 14.12 13.67 -30.44
C SER A 70 15.20 12.77 -31.06
N GLN A 71 15.40 12.85 -32.38
CA GLN A 71 16.39 12.02 -33.08
C GLN A 71 17.81 12.14 -32.49
N GLU A 72 18.27 13.36 -32.18
CA GLU A 72 19.58 13.60 -31.56
C GLU A 72 19.73 12.84 -30.23
N LYS A 73 18.78 13.01 -29.30
CA LYS A 73 18.75 12.26 -28.03
C LYS A 73 18.63 10.75 -28.21
N LYS A 74 18.01 10.25 -29.29
CA LYS A 74 18.02 8.81 -29.60
C LYS A 74 19.45 8.34 -29.90
N GLU A 75 20.24 9.13 -30.62
CA GLU A 75 21.65 8.83 -30.91
C GLU A 75 22.51 8.89 -29.64
N GLU A 76 22.29 9.89 -28.78
CA GLU A 76 22.94 9.96 -27.46
C GLU A 76 22.64 8.73 -26.61
N LEU A 77 21.38 8.29 -26.54
CA LEU A 77 20.98 7.08 -25.82
C LEU A 77 21.65 5.83 -26.40
N LYS A 78 21.75 5.72 -27.73
CA LYS A 78 22.48 4.61 -28.36
C LYS A 78 23.94 4.59 -27.92
N GLU A 79 24.60 5.74 -27.86
CA GLU A 79 26.01 5.81 -27.44
C GLU A 79 26.18 5.43 -25.97
N ILE A 80 25.27 5.84 -25.08
CA ILE A 80 25.24 5.41 -23.68
C ILE A 80 25.15 3.88 -23.56
N PHE A 81 24.31 3.24 -24.38
CA PHE A 81 24.14 1.78 -24.35
C PHE A 81 25.35 1.06 -24.95
N ASN A 82 25.97 1.61 -25.99
CA ASN A 82 27.24 1.10 -26.53
C ASN A 82 28.37 1.22 -25.51
N GLN A 83 28.45 2.34 -24.79
CA GLN A 83 29.41 2.53 -23.70
C GLN A 83 29.19 1.49 -22.60
N ALA A 84 27.94 1.28 -22.16
CA ALA A 84 27.60 0.27 -21.16
C ALA A 84 28.07 -1.13 -21.60
N GLN A 85 27.87 -1.48 -22.87
CA GLN A 85 28.33 -2.75 -23.42
C GLN A 85 29.86 -2.89 -23.37
N ARG A 86 30.59 -1.87 -23.85
CA ARG A 86 32.07 -1.84 -23.80
C ARG A 86 32.60 -1.95 -22.37
N ASN A 87 31.89 -1.37 -21.40
CA ASN A 87 32.25 -1.40 -19.99
C ASN A 87 31.90 -2.74 -19.29
N GLY A 88 31.31 -3.71 -19.98
CA GLY A 88 30.96 -5.00 -19.38
C GLY A 88 29.66 -5.00 -18.58
N SER A 89 28.79 -4.02 -18.83
CA SER A 89 27.46 -3.93 -18.21
C SER A 89 26.50 -5.00 -18.76
N VAL A 90 25.26 -4.96 -18.26
CA VAL A 90 24.16 -5.79 -18.76
C VAL A 90 23.07 -4.89 -19.34
N LEU A 91 22.44 -5.38 -20.40
CA LEU A 91 21.21 -4.81 -20.93
C LEU A 91 20.04 -5.52 -20.26
N TRP A 92 19.25 -4.81 -19.45
CA TRP A 92 17.95 -5.29 -19.01
C TRP A 92 16.89 -4.96 -20.03
N GLN A 93 16.07 -5.96 -20.35
CA GLN A 93 14.92 -5.83 -21.23
C GLN A 93 13.68 -6.25 -20.45
N ASP A 94 12.84 -5.29 -20.12
CA ASP A 94 11.58 -5.55 -19.43
C ASP A 94 10.41 -5.33 -20.37
N VAL A 95 9.36 -6.12 -20.15
CA VAL A 95 8.09 -5.97 -20.83
C VAL A 95 6.99 -5.93 -19.79
N ILE A 96 6.21 -4.84 -19.80
CA ILE A 96 4.96 -4.72 -19.05
C ILE A 96 3.84 -4.94 -20.06
N SER A 97 3.13 -6.06 -19.96
CA SER A 97 1.98 -6.36 -20.82
C SER A 97 0.69 -6.19 -20.04
N PHE A 98 -0.32 -5.66 -20.71
CA PHE A 98 -1.62 -5.37 -20.14
C PHE A 98 -2.70 -6.21 -20.81
N ASN A 99 -3.65 -6.70 -20.03
CA ASN A 99 -4.90 -7.19 -20.59
C ASN A 99 -5.74 -5.97 -21.07
N ASN A 100 -6.13 -5.96 -22.35
CA ASN A 100 -6.83 -4.83 -22.95
C ASN A 100 -8.21 -4.57 -22.29
N ASP A 101 -8.96 -5.62 -21.95
CA ASP A 101 -10.26 -5.50 -21.26
C ASP A 101 -10.08 -4.89 -19.87
N TRP A 102 -8.99 -5.25 -19.19
CA TRP A 102 -8.66 -4.67 -17.89
C TRP A 102 -8.28 -3.19 -18.01
N LEU A 103 -7.54 -2.78 -19.06
CA LEU A 103 -7.29 -1.36 -19.33
C LEU A 103 -8.58 -0.60 -19.62
N GLU A 104 -9.50 -1.19 -20.40
CA GLU A 104 -10.78 -0.59 -20.74
C GLU A 104 -11.68 -0.42 -19.52
N LYS A 105 -11.78 -1.44 -18.67
CA LYS A 105 -12.49 -1.37 -17.39
C LYS A 105 -11.96 -0.28 -16.46
N ASN A 106 -10.68 0.05 -16.55
CA ASN A 106 -10.03 1.10 -15.77
C ASN A 106 -9.94 2.45 -16.51
N GLY A 107 -10.63 2.59 -17.65
CA GLY A 107 -10.75 3.83 -18.42
C GLY A 107 -9.42 4.30 -19.02
N VAL A 108 -8.48 3.38 -19.27
CA VAL A 108 -7.17 3.70 -19.86
C VAL A 108 -7.14 3.41 -21.35
N TYR A 109 -8.00 2.51 -21.81
CA TYR A 109 -8.09 2.13 -23.21
C TYR A 109 -9.55 2.14 -23.67
N ASP A 110 -9.80 2.58 -24.90
CA ASP A 110 -11.08 2.44 -25.57
C ASP A 110 -10.90 1.50 -26.76
N SER A 111 -11.51 0.32 -26.68
CA SER A 111 -11.35 -0.72 -27.70
C SER A 111 -12.11 -0.43 -28.99
N LYS A 112 -13.13 0.46 -28.95
CA LYS A 112 -13.98 0.82 -30.09
C LYS A 112 -13.29 1.82 -31.00
N ILE A 113 -12.65 2.84 -30.43
CA ILE A 113 -11.90 3.85 -31.19
C ILE A 113 -10.38 3.64 -31.13
N LYS A 114 -9.93 2.51 -30.56
CA LYS A 114 -8.52 2.11 -30.45
C LYS A 114 -7.62 3.19 -29.85
N THR A 115 -8.14 3.90 -28.85
CA THR A 115 -7.45 5.04 -28.22
C THR A 115 -6.94 4.66 -26.83
N LEU A 116 -5.66 4.91 -26.57
CA LEU A 116 -5.00 4.68 -25.28
C LEU A 116 -4.69 6.01 -24.59
N ASP A 117 -4.89 6.09 -23.27
CA ASP A 117 -4.32 7.15 -22.44
C ASP A 117 -2.81 6.88 -22.23
N HIS A 118 -2.03 7.39 -23.19
CA HIS A 118 -0.57 7.23 -23.22
C HIS A 118 0.08 7.84 -21.98
N GLN A 119 -0.41 8.99 -21.53
CA GLN A 119 0.17 9.70 -20.38
C GLN A 119 0.03 8.88 -19.11
N LYS A 120 -1.13 8.23 -18.92
CA LYS A 120 -1.36 7.36 -17.77
C LYS A 120 -0.45 6.13 -17.79
N ILE A 121 -0.22 5.50 -18.95
CA ILE A 121 0.72 4.38 -19.09
C ILE A 121 2.17 4.82 -18.85
N MET A 122 2.61 5.94 -19.44
CA MET A 122 3.96 6.48 -19.25
C MET A 122 4.22 6.83 -17.78
N ASN A 123 3.28 7.53 -17.13
CA ASN A 123 3.38 7.90 -15.72
C ASN A 123 3.39 6.68 -14.80
N ALA A 124 2.56 5.67 -15.07
CA ALA A 124 2.57 4.41 -14.34
C ALA A 124 3.95 3.71 -14.49
N THR A 125 4.47 3.66 -15.71
CA THR A 125 5.77 3.06 -16.03
C THR A 125 6.91 3.78 -15.32
N ARG A 126 6.98 5.11 -15.36
CA ARG A 126 7.99 5.91 -14.64
C ARG A 126 8.01 5.62 -13.15
N LYS A 127 6.83 5.64 -12.51
CA LYS A 127 6.70 5.34 -11.07
C LYS A 127 7.10 3.90 -10.75
N ALA A 128 6.80 2.95 -11.64
CA ALA A 128 7.19 1.56 -11.48
C ALA A 128 8.71 1.37 -11.62
N MET A 129 9.33 2.03 -12.60
CA MET A 129 10.78 2.04 -12.80
C MET A 129 11.50 2.70 -11.62
N GLU A 130 11.01 3.83 -11.11
CA GLU A 130 11.54 4.48 -9.91
C GLU A 130 11.64 3.51 -8.74
N VAL A 131 10.51 2.87 -8.37
CA VAL A 131 10.47 1.89 -7.27
C VAL A 131 11.37 0.69 -7.51
N MET A 132 11.42 0.18 -8.75
CA MET A 132 12.29 -0.94 -9.12
C MET A 132 13.76 -0.55 -8.94
N THR A 133 14.17 0.58 -9.51
CA THR A 133 15.56 1.06 -9.46
C THR A 133 16.01 1.31 -8.02
N THR A 134 15.17 1.92 -7.16
CA THR A 134 15.50 2.11 -5.74
C THR A 134 15.70 0.79 -4.99
N LYS A 135 14.90 -0.23 -5.27
CA LYS A 135 15.04 -1.56 -4.63
C LYS A 135 16.26 -2.33 -5.10
N GLU A 136 16.69 -2.08 -6.34
CA GLU A 136 17.91 -2.64 -6.92
C GLU A 136 19.15 -1.77 -6.69
N ARG A 137 19.01 -0.56 -6.11
CA ARG A 137 20.07 0.45 -5.92
C ARG A 137 20.67 0.95 -7.24
N LEU A 138 19.80 1.26 -8.20
CA LEU A 138 20.11 1.65 -9.58
C LEU A 138 19.58 3.04 -9.93
N GLU A 139 18.89 3.70 -9.03
CA GLU A 139 18.18 4.96 -9.25
C GLU A 139 19.10 6.12 -9.68
N HIS A 140 20.40 6.02 -9.37
CA HIS A 140 21.42 7.02 -9.66
C HIS A 140 22.46 6.56 -10.68
N THR A 141 22.50 5.27 -11.02
CA THR A 141 23.51 4.69 -11.92
C THR A 141 22.93 4.20 -13.24
N ALA A 142 21.64 3.85 -13.27
CA ALA A 142 21.00 3.31 -14.46
C ALA A 142 20.36 4.39 -15.33
N VAL A 143 20.47 4.18 -16.64
CA VAL A 143 19.77 4.92 -17.68
C VAL A 143 18.78 3.97 -18.34
N TRP A 144 17.56 4.45 -18.60
CA TRP A 144 16.53 3.66 -19.27
C TRP A 144 15.71 4.48 -20.27
N SER A 145 15.20 3.78 -21.27
CA SER A 145 14.24 4.25 -22.26
C SER A 145 13.13 3.20 -22.42
N ALA A 146 11.97 3.61 -22.89
CA ALA A 146 10.83 2.73 -23.07
C ALA A 146 9.98 3.11 -24.29
N ALA A 147 9.21 2.16 -24.81
CA ALA A 147 8.27 2.34 -25.91
C ALA A 147 6.96 1.60 -25.62
N ILE A 148 5.83 2.20 -26.00
CA ILE A 148 4.51 1.56 -25.93
C ILE A 148 4.23 0.92 -27.30
N HIS A 149 3.98 -0.38 -27.33
CA HIS A 149 3.74 -1.15 -28.55
C HIS A 149 2.28 -1.61 -28.64
N TYR A 150 1.68 -1.47 -29.84
CA TYR A 150 0.26 -1.79 -30.13
C TYR A 150 0.07 -2.97 -31.07
N ASN A 151 1.16 -3.49 -31.63
CA ASN A 151 1.15 -4.35 -32.80
C ASN A 151 0.99 -5.85 -32.49
N THR A 152 0.70 -6.19 -31.24
CA THR A 152 0.41 -7.56 -30.80
C THR A 152 -0.96 -7.62 -30.12
N ASP A 153 -1.42 -8.82 -29.74
CA ASP A 153 -2.72 -9.03 -29.08
C ASP A 153 -2.97 -8.09 -27.89
N ASN A 154 -1.93 -7.78 -27.12
CA ASN A 154 -2.01 -6.95 -25.91
C ASN A 154 -1.13 -5.71 -26.02
N ILE A 155 -1.65 -4.57 -25.58
CA ILE A 155 -0.85 -3.37 -25.39
C ILE A 155 0.26 -3.66 -24.38
N HIS A 156 1.49 -3.27 -24.70
CA HIS A 156 2.64 -3.54 -23.85
C HIS A 156 3.69 -2.44 -23.92
N VAL A 157 4.54 -2.38 -22.91
CA VAL A 157 5.64 -1.43 -22.81
C VAL A 157 6.95 -2.20 -22.78
N HIS A 158 7.79 -1.96 -23.79
CA HIS A 158 9.19 -2.39 -23.77
C HIS A 158 10.02 -1.37 -23.01
N ILE A 159 10.93 -1.84 -22.15
CA ILE A 159 11.85 -1.01 -21.39
C ILE A 159 13.26 -1.56 -21.58
N ALA A 160 14.17 -0.69 -21.99
CA ALA A 160 15.60 -0.97 -22.04
C ALA A 160 16.30 -0.21 -20.92
N MET A 161 17.15 -0.89 -20.16
CA MET A 161 17.93 -0.25 -19.10
C MET A 161 19.35 -0.78 -19.09
N VAL A 162 20.31 0.09 -18.77
CA VAL A 162 21.74 -0.23 -18.57
C VAL A 162 22.30 0.59 -17.42
N GLU A 163 23.41 0.14 -16.85
CA GLU A 163 24.32 1.03 -16.11
C GLU A 163 25.45 1.40 -17.06
N PRO A 164 25.64 2.69 -17.44
CA PRO A 164 26.71 3.11 -18.35
C PRO A 164 28.09 2.69 -17.83
N THR A 165 28.27 2.78 -16.51
CA THR A 165 29.44 2.24 -15.79
C THR A 165 28.94 1.23 -14.76
N PRO A 166 29.29 -0.07 -14.88
CA PRO A 166 28.82 -1.11 -13.96
C PRO A 166 29.19 -0.83 -12.50
N SER A 167 28.23 -0.94 -11.59
CA SER A 167 28.48 -0.73 -10.17
C SER A 167 29.36 -1.85 -9.58
N PRO A 168 30.46 -1.54 -8.86
CA PRO A 168 31.39 -2.55 -8.35
C PRO A 168 30.75 -3.58 -7.42
N ASP A 169 29.76 -3.19 -6.62
CA ASP A 169 29.02 -4.06 -5.69
C ASP A 169 28.08 -5.04 -6.40
N ARG A 170 27.84 -4.85 -7.70
CA ARG A 170 27.05 -5.74 -8.56
C ARG A 170 27.92 -6.65 -9.42
N ILE A 171 29.24 -6.57 -9.30
CA ILE A 171 30.16 -7.53 -9.90
C ILE A 171 30.17 -8.82 -9.07
N ILE A 172 29.94 -9.95 -9.74
CA ILE A 172 29.92 -11.26 -9.09
C ILE A 172 31.34 -11.62 -8.65
N THR A 173 31.53 -11.89 -7.36
CA THR A 173 32.86 -12.13 -6.78
C THR A 173 33.26 -13.61 -6.71
N LYS A 174 32.30 -14.53 -6.84
CA LYS A 174 32.52 -15.98 -6.67
C LYS A 174 31.77 -16.84 -7.69
N GLY A 175 32.26 -18.06 -7.91
CA GLY A 175 31.62 -19.07 -8.76
C GLY A 175 31.86 -18.89 -10.26
N LYS A 176 31.14 -19.68 -11.07
CA LYS A 176 31.21 -19.73 -12.55
C LYS A 176 31.05 -18.37 -13.25
N HIS A 177 30.42 -17.40 -12.59
CA HIS A 177 30.14 -16.08 -13.16
C HIS A 177 30.99 -14.95 -12.55
N ARG A 178 32.09 -15.29 -11.87
CA ARG A 178 33.01 -14.31 -11.29
C ARG A 178 33.48 -13.29 -12.34
N GLY A 179 33.49 -12.02 -11.98
CA GLY A 179 33.88 -10.90 -12.83
C GLY A 179 32.76 -10.40 -13.76
N LYS A 180 31.62 -11.09 -13.86
CA LYS A 180 30.46 -10.62 -14.63
C LYS A 180 29.56 -9.72 -13.79
N HIS A 181 28.93 -8.75 -14.44
CA HIS A 181 27.93 -7.90 -13.84
C HIS A 181 26.60 -8.66 -13.60
N LYS A 182 25.98 -8.46 -12.44
CA LYS A 182 24.77 -9.18 -12.03
C LYS A 182 23.54 -8.65 -12.76
N GLY A 183 23.01 -9.45 -13.69
CA GLY A 183 21.76 -9.13 -14.41
C GLY A 183 20.47 -9.55 -13.70
N LYS A 184 20.45 -10.65 -12.95
CA LYS A 184 19.21 -11.15 -12.34
C LYS A 184 18.74 -10.21 -11.20
N ARG A 185 17.52 -9.67 -11.35
CA ARG A 185 16.85 -8.84 -10.33
C ARG A 185 16.16 -9.68 -9.26
N LYS A 186 15.86 -9.08 -8.11
CA LYS A 186 15.11 -9.73 -7.02
C LYS A 186 13.62 -9.79 -7.39
N GLN A 187 12.96 -10.90 -7.06
CA GLN A 187 11.51 -11.03 -7.25
C GLN A 187 10.74 -9.92 -6.53
N SER A 188 11.17 -9.55 -5.32
CA SER A 188 10.54 -8.46 -4.55
C SER A 188 10.67 -7.07 -5.18
N SER A 189 11.61 -6.86 -6.11
CA SER A 189 11.72 -5.64 -6.92
C SER A 189 10.71 -5.66 -8.07
N ILE A 190 10.56 -6.81 -8.73
CA ILE A 190 9.58 -7.03 -9.82
C ILE A 190 8.15 -6.93 -9.26
N ASP A 191 7.88 -7.52 -8.11
CA ASP A 191 6.57 -7.44 -7.45
C ASP A 191 6.21 -6.00 -7.05
N ALA A 192 7.19 -5.22 -6.64
CA ALA A 192 7.00 -3.82 -6.30
C ALA A 192 6.74 -2.97 -7.54
N MET A 193 7.42 -3.26 -8.64
CA MET A 193 7.17 -2.67 -9.96
C MET A 193 5.72 -2.97 -10.41
N LYS A 194 5.31 -4.25 -10.40
CA LYS A 194 3.93 -4.69 -10.73
C LYS A 194 2.90 -3.99 -9.86
N GLY A 195 3.14 -3.94 -8.54
CA GLY A 195 2.24 -3.27 -7.62
C GLY A 195 2.08 -1.77 -7.88
N LYS A 196 3.14 -1.11 -8.34
CA LYS A 196 3.10 0.31 -8.68
C LYS A 196 2.35 0.56 -9.98
N ILE A 197 2.46 -0.30 -10.98
CA ILE A 197 1.64 -0.25 -12.20
C ILE A 197 0.16 -0.38 -11.83
N VAL A 198 -0.22 -1.47 -11.17
CA VAL A 198 -1.62 -1.76 -10.79
C VAL A 198 -2.23 -0.59 -10.01
N HIS A 199 -1.49 -0.04 -9.04
CA HIS A 199 -1.97 1.08 -8.23
C HIS A 199 -2.23 2.35 -9.05
N ASN A 200 -1.36 2.71 -10.01
CA ASN A 200 -1.52 3.93 -10.79
C ASN A 200 -2.57 3.80 -11.92
N ILE A 201 -2.85 2.58 -12.37
CA ILE A 201 -3.90 2.34 -13.36
C ILE A 201 -5.29 2.35 -12.72
N MET A 202 -5.47 1.58 -11.64
CA MET A 202 -6.78 1.39 -11.01
C MET A 202 -7.19 2.48 -10.01
N ASP A 203 -6.23 3.21 -9.43
CA ASP A 203 -6.39 4.17 -8.31
C ASP A 203 -7.58 3.89 -7.37
N ARG A 204 -7.34 3.07 -6.35
CA ARG A 204 -8.35 2.70 -5.32
C ARG A 204 -8.26 3.55 -4.05
N SER A 205 -7.65 4.73 -4.14
CA SER A 205 -7.36 5.56 -2.97
C SER A 205 -8.62 5.98 -2.19
N GLN A 206 -9.73 6.25 -2.88
CA GLN A 206 -10.99 6.63 -2.26
C GLN A 206 -11.70 5.44 -1.59
N GLU A 207 -11.65 4.26 -2.18
CA GLU A 207 -12.21 3.03 -1.62
C GLU A 207 -11.46 2.61 -0.36
N TYR A 208 -10.13 2.74 -0.37
CA TYR A 208 -9.33 2.51 0.82
C TYR A 208 -9.64 3.52 1.93
N LYS A 209 -9.95 4.78 1.60
CA LYS A 209 -10.45 5.75 2.59
C LYS A 209 -11.80 5.31 3.16
N LYS A 210 -12.75 4.84 2.34
CA LYS A 210 -14.06 4.32 2.79
C LYS A 210 -13.90 3.13 3.74
N ILE A 211 -13.05 2.15 3.41
CA ILE A 211 -12.74 1.00 4.27
C ILE A 211 -12.17 1.47 5.62
N ASN A 212 -11.19 2.38 5.57
CA ASN A 212 -10.57 2.91 6.78
C ASN A 212 -11.56 3.74 7.63
N ASP A 213 -12.47 4.48 7.01
CA ASP A 213 -13.53 5.24 7.67
C ASP A 213 -14.51 4.32 8.41
N ILE A 214 -14.95 3.23 7.77
CA ILE A 214 -15.80 2.24 8.41
C ILE A 214 -15.13 1.66 9.66
N ILE A 215 -13.87 1.24 9.54
CA ILE A 215 -13.10 0.68 10.66
C ILE A 215 -12.94 1.73 11.77
N ARG A 216 -12.36 2.89 11.46
CA ARG A 216 -11.90 3.86 12.47
C ARG A 216 -13.06 4.67 13.06
N ASN A 217 -13.93 5.20 12.21
CA ASN A 217 -14.92 6.19 12.62
C ASN A 217 -16.29 5.55 12.88
N ARG A 218 -16.76 4.67 12.00
CA ARG A 218 -18.11 4.12 12.11
C ARG A 218 -18.24 3.00 13.13
N ILE A 219 -17.17 2.23 13.37
CA ILE A 219 -17.15 1.11 14.32
C ILE A 219 -16.33 1.45 15.57
N VAL A 220 -15.03 1.74 15.41
CA VAL A 220 -14.12 1.89 16.57
C VAL A 220 -14.39 3.17 17.34
N LYS A 221 -14.51 4.34 16.69
CA LYS A 221 -14.72 5.60 17.40
C LYS A 221 -15.97 5.53 18.25
N LYS A 222 -17.10 5.01 17.74
CA LYS A 222 -18.37 4.87 18.46
C LYS A 222 -18.34 3.95 19.69
N LYS A 223 -17.26 3.19 19.91
CA LYS A 223 -17.11 2.31 21.08
C LYS A 223 -17.18 3.07 22.40
N HIS A 224 -16.83 4.36 22.42
CA HIS A 224 -16.92 5.19 23.63
C HIS A 224 -18.37 5.46 24.06
N GLU A 225 -19.35 5.34 23.17
CA GLU A 225 -20.78 5.56 23.45
C GLU A 225 -21.39 4.38 24.23
N VAL A 226 -20.71 3.22 24.25
CA VAL A 226 -21.19 2.00 24.88
C VAL A 226 -20.27 1.57 26.02
N SER A 227 -20.70 1.80 27.26
CA SER A 227 -20.04 1.31 28.49
C SER A 227 -20.26 -0.21 28.66
N PHE A 228 -19.22 -1.01 28.43
CA PHE A 228 -19.28 -2.47 28.59
C PHE A 228 -19.39 -2.88 30.06
N ALA A 229 -18.88 -2.05 30.98
CA ALA A 229 -19.04 -2.25 32.41
C ALA A 229 -20.52 -2.19 32.87
N GLU A 230 -21.37 -1.46 32.15
CA GLU A 230 -22.78 -1.27 32.49
C GLU A 230 -23.72 -2.21 31.73
N LYS A 231 -23.40 -2.57 30.48
CA LYS A 231 -24.29 -3.40 29.65
C LYS A 231 -24.30 -4.86 30.12
N ARG A 232 -25.48 -5.34 30.56
CA ARG A 232 -25.73 -6.70 31.11
C ARG A 232 -25.07 -7.83 30.29
N GLN A 233 -25.20 -7.80 28.97
CA GLN A 233 -24.68 -8.85 28.07
C GLN A 233 -23.13 -8.90 27.98
N MET A 234 -22.45 -7.79 28.26
CA MET A 234 -20.99 -7.67 28.13
C MET A 234 -20.28 -7.65 29.49
N LYS A 235 -20.98 -7.23 30.54
CA LYS A 235 -20.44 -7.03 31.89
C LYS A 235 -19.76 -8.27 32.48
N LYS A 236 -20.31 -9.47 32.27
CA LYS A 236 -19.74 -10.72 32.79
C LYS A 236 -18.34 -10.97 32.20
N LEU A 237 -18.24 -10.92 30.87
CA LEU A 237 -16.98 -11.14 30.15
C LEU A 237 -15.98 -10.00 30.38
N PHE A 238 -16.46 -8.75 30.44
CA PHE A 238 -15.65 -7.59 30.79
C PHE A 238 -14.98 -7.75 32.17
N ASN A 239 -15.74 -8.15 33.21
CA ASN A 239 -15.20 -8.37 34.55
C ASN A 239 -14.28 -9.59 34.61
N GLN A 240 -14.52 -10.62 33.80
CA GLN A 240 -13.61 -11.75 33.69
C GLN A 240 -12.24 -11.31 33.17
N ILE A 241 -12.20 -10.58 32.05
CA ILE A 241 -10.95 -10.06 31.49
C ILE A 241 -10.23 -9.17 32.50
N MET A 242 -10.95 -8.29 33.20
CA MET A 242 -10.38 -7.42 34.24
C MET A 242 -9.66 -8.18 35.37
N ARG A 243 -10.03 -9.44 35.66
CA ARG A 243 -9.36 -10.28 36.68
C ARG A 243 -8.13 -11.00 36.15
N GLU A 244 -8.08 -11.26 34.85
CA GLU A 244 -7.00 -12.00 34.20
C GLU A 244 -5.93 -11.09 33.58
N LEU A 245 -6.17 -9.77 33.56
CA LEU A 245 -5.21 -8.77 33.13
C LEU A 245 -4.08 -8.62 34.17
N PRO A 246 -2.83 -8.37 33.72
CA PRO A 246 -1.69 -8.20 34.61
C PRO A 246 -1.84 -6.94 35.47
N VAL A 247 -1.19 -6.93 36.64
CA VAL A 247 -1.18 -5.79 37.56
C VAL A 247 -0.65 -4.52 36.87
N ASP A 248 0.38 -4.66 36.03
CA ASP A 248 0.94 -3.54 35.28
C ASP A 248 0.05 -3.11 34.09
N LYS A 249 -0.64 -1.99 34.28
CA LYS A 249 -1.54 -1.38 33.28
C LYS A 249 -0.83 -0.85 32.03
N ARG A 250 0.51 -0.69 32.06
CA ARG A 250 1.28 -0.29 30.86
C ARG A 250 1.20 -1.37 29.79
N GLN A 251 1.06 -2.62 30.21
CA GLN A 251 0.97 -3.81 29.36
C GLN A 251 -0.43 -4.05 28.77
N TRP A 252 -1.45 -3.29 29.20
CA TRP A 252 -2.81 -3.42 28.68
C TRP A 252 -2.90 -2.75 27.31
N GLN A 253 -2.34 -3.41 26.30
CA GLN A 253 -2.35 -3.05 24.89
C GLN A 253 -2.59 -4.34 24.11
N TYR A 254 -3.44 -4.28 23.09
CA TYR A 254 -3.97 -5.48 22.43
C TYR A 254 -2.86 -6.45 21.96
N ASN A 255 -1.79 -5.92 21.38
CA ASN A 255 -0.68 -6.71 20.83
C ASN A 255 0.41 -7.07 21.86
N TYR A 256 0.25 -6.72 23.15
CA TYR A 256 1.25 -7.02 24.16
C TYR A 256 1.24 -8.51 24.54
N ASN A 257 2.41 -9.15 24.65
CA ASN A 257 2.49 -10.60 24.83
C ASN A 257 1.95 -11.07 26.19
N SER A 258 2.09 -10.27 27.24
CA SER A 258 1.59 -10.63 28.58
C SER A 258 0.06 -10.71 28.70
N ILE A 259 -0.67 -10.26 27.67
CA ILE A 259 -2.13 -10.39 27.62
C ILE A 259 -2.59 -11.35 26.51
N ALA A 260 -1.68 -12.10 25.90
CA ALA A 260 -2.01 -13.00 24.79
C ALA A 260 -3.12 -13.99 25.13
N HIS A 261 -3.11 -14.55 26.36
CA HIS A 261 -4.13 -15.47 26.86
C HIS A 261 -5.53 -14.85 27.00
N VAL A 262 -5.64 -13.53 27.18
CA VAL A 262 -6.94 -12.83 27.26
C VAL A 262 -7.41 -12.25 25.93
N ARG A 263 -6.57 -12.19 24.89
CA ARG A 263 -6.95 -11.66 23.57
C ARG A 263 -8.21 -12.32 22.99
N PRO A 264 -8.40 -13.66 23.05
CA PRO A 264 -9.62 -14.29 22.54
C PRO A 264 -10.91 -13.76 23.21
N LYS A 265 -10.85 -13.43 24.51
CA LYS A 265 -12.00 -12.86 25.25
C LYS A 265 -12.26 -11.41 24.86
N ILE A 266 -11.22 -10.65 24.54
CA ILE A 266 -11.32 -9.28 24.03
C ILE A 266 -11.93 -9.29 22.62
N ASP A 267 -11.55 -10.26 21.79
CA ASP A 267 -12.13 -10.49 20.46
C ASP A 267 -13.62 -10.85 20.58
N GLU A 268 -14.00 -11.75 21.50
CA GLU A 268 -15.40 -12.09 21.75
C GLU A 268 -16.23 -10.86 22.19
N LEU A 269 -15.69 -10.00 23.06
CA LEU A 269 -16.34 -8.72 23.40
C LEU A 269 -16.51 -7.80 22.19
N SER A 270 -15.47 -7.73 21.35
CA SER A 270 -15.47 -6.93 20.12
C SER A 270 -16.56 -7.41 19.17
N GLU A 271 -16.69 -8.72 18.98
CA GLU A 271 -17.73 -9.35 18.15
C GLU A 271 -19.14 -9.08 18.68
N LYS A 272 -19.37 -9.27 19.99
CA LYS A 272 -20.68 -8.95 20.63
C LYS A 272 -21.08 -7.50 20.40
N TYR A 273 -20.12 -6.58 20.44
CA TYR A 273 -20.36 -5.17 20.18
C TYR A 273 -20.67 -4.88 18.72
N ILE A 274 -19.88 -5.44 17.81
CA ILE A 274 -20.11 -5.29 16.37
C ILE A 274 -21.49 -5.82 16.00
N LEU A 275 -21.83 -7.05 16.41
CA LEU A 275 -23.11 -7.68 16.07
C LEU A 275 -24.33 -6.92 16.63
N LYS A 276 -24.19 -6.31 17.80
CA LYS A 276 -25.30 -5.59 18.44
C LYS A 276 -25.50 -4.17 17.92
N TYR A 277 -24.42 -3.42 17.70
CA TYR A 277 -24.50 -1.97 17.45
C TYR A 277 -24.05 -1.57 16.04
N HIS A 278 -23.23 -2.39 15.37
CA HIS A 278 -22.59 -2.03 14.10
C HIS A 278 -22.67 -3.12 13.03
N LYS A 279 -23.67 -4.01 13.10
CA LYS A 279 -23.83 -5.14 12.18
C LYS A 279 -23.84 -4.69 10.71
N LYS A 280 -24.59 -3.64 10.39
CA LYS A 280 -24.65 -3.08 9.02
C LYS A 280 -23.28 -2.59 8.53
N ASN A 281 -22.56 -1.82 9.34
CA ASN A 281 -21.21 -1.34 9.01
C ASN A 281 -20.23 -2.50 8.79
N PHE A 282 -20.34 -3.57 9.59
CA PHE A 282 -19.47 -4.72 9.47
C PHE A 282 -19.76 -5.57 8.23
N ILE A 283 -21.04 -5.73 7.87
CA ILE A 283 -21.42 -6.36 6.59
C ILE A 283 -20.87 -5.53 5.42
N GLN A 284 -21.05 -4.21 5.46
CA GLN A 284 -20.51 -3.31 4.44
C GLN A 284 -18.98 -3.42 4.33
N LEU A 285 -18.26 -3.49 5.46
CA LEU A 285 -16.82 -3.67 5.47
C LEU A 285 -16.40 -4.98 4.81
N LYS A 286 -17.06 -6.10 5.15
CA LYS A 286 -16.74 -7.40 4.55
C LYS A 286 -16.96 -7.40 3.05
N GLU A 287 -18.05 -6.77 2.60
CA GLU A 287 -18.37 -6.71 1.18
C GLU A 287 -17.36 -5.86 0.41
N GLN A 288 -17.01 -4.67 0.91
CA GLN A 288 -15.96 -3.85 0.30
C GLN A 288 -14.62 -4.56 0.27
N LEU A 289 -14.26 -5.32 1.31
CA LEU A 289 -13.03 -6.11 1.28
C LEU A 289 -13.08 -7.22 0.22
N ARG A 290 -14.23 -7.89 0.08
CA ARG A 290 -14.43 -8.92 -0.95
C ARG A 290 -14.29 -8.33 -2.35
N GLU A 291 -14.96 -7.22 -2.63
CA GLU A 291 -14.87 -6.49 -3.90
C GLU A 291 -13.42 -6.09 -4.22
N GLU A 292 -12.70 -5.49 -3.26
CA GLU A 292 -11.29 -5.11 -3.48
C GLU A 292 -10.38 -6.32 -3.70
N MET A 293 -10.62 -7.45 -3.01
CA MET A 293 -9.85 -8.67 -3.23
C MET A 293 -10.09 -9.26 -4.63
N GLU A 294 -11.33 -9.24 -5.14
CA GLU A 294 -11.62 -9.68 -6.52
C GLU A 294 -10.96 -8.75 -7.56
N LEU A 295 -10.98 -7.44 -7.35
CA LEU A 295 -10.30 -6.50 -8.23
C LEU A 295 -8.77 -6.69 -8.23
N MET A 296 -8.18 -7.00 -7.07
CA MET A 296 -6.77 -7.37 -6.98
C MET A 296 -6.51 -8.72 -7.69
N LYS A 297 -7.37 -9.70 -7.50
CA LYS A 297 -7.27 -11.00 -8.18
C LYS A 297 -7.26 -10.82 -9.71
N GLU A 298 -8.15 -9.99 -10.24
CA GLU A 298 -8.19 -9.63 -11.66
C GLU A 298 -6.90 -8.96 -12.13
N ALA A 299 -6.38 -7.99 -11.36
CA ALA A 299 -5.18 -7.23 -11.75
C ALA A 299 -3.89 -8.05 -11.67
N TYR A 300 -3.74 -8.88 -10.63
CA TYR A 300 -2.50 -9.62 -10.36
C TYR A 300 -2.52 -11.05 -10.92
N GLY A 301 -3.68 -11.71 -10.96
CA GLY A 301 -3.84 -13.11 -11.37
C GLY A 301 -4.12 -14.07 -10.22
N GLU A 302 -4.21 -15.36 -10.56
CA GLU A 302 -4.59 -16.43 -9.63
C GLU A 302 -3.42 -17.29 -9.12
N GLY A 303 -2.18 -16.95 -9.50
CA GLY A 303 -0.99 -17.66 -9.03
C GLY A 303 -0.89 -17.68 -7.50
N GLU A 304 -0.25 -18.69 -6.92
CA GLU A 304 -0.20 -18.88 -5.46
C GLU A 304 0.34 -17.63 -4.70
N GLU A 305 1.35 -16.96 -5.26
CA GLU A 305 1.87 -15.71 -4.71
C GLU A 305 0.89 -14.53 -4.85
N ASP A 306 0.17 -14.43 -5.97
CA ASP A 306 -0.83 -13.40 -6.20
C ASP A 306 -2.06 -13.62 -5.30
N LYS A 307 -2.44 -14.88 -5.07
CA LYS A 307 -3.48 -15.28 -4.11
C LYS A 307 -3.17 -14.82 -2.70
N ARG A 308 -1.97 -15.12 -2.22
CA ARG A 308 -1.49 -14.64 -0.93
C ARG A 308 -1.54 -13.11 -0.81
N ARG A 309 -1.36 -12.36 -1.92
CA ARG A 309 -1.36 -10.89 -1.92
C ARG A 309 -2.74 -10.32 -1.58
N TYR A 310 -3.79 -10.77 -2.26
CA TYR A 310 -5.14 -10.22 -2.03
C TYR A 310 -5.78 -10.77 -0.74
N GLU A 311 -5.53 -12.03 -0.36
CA GLU A 311 -6.00 -12.57 0.92
C GLU A 311 -5.40 -11.80 2.11
N LYS A 312 -4.08 -11.56 2.06
CA LYS A 312 -3.38 -10.79 3.10
C LYS A 312 -3.91 -9.36 3.23
N PHE A 313 -4.39 -8.74 2.15
CA PHE A 313 -5.02 -7.42 2.23
C PHE A 313 -6.27 -7.46 3.12
N GLY A 314 -7.18 -8.40 2.84
CA GLY A 314 -8.40 -8.58 3.64
C GLY A 314 -8.09 -8.90 5.10
N GLU A 315 -7.17 -9.83 5.35
CA GLU A 315 -6.72 -10.20 6.69
C GLU A 315 -6.13 -9.01 7.45
N THR A 316 -5.27 -8.23 6.81
CA THR A 316 -4.62 -7.06 7.43
C THR A 316 -5.66 -6.04 7.88
N LYS A 317 -6.72 -5.82 7.10
CA LYS A 317 -7.81 -4.90 7.47
C LYS A 317 -8.65 -5.44 8.63
N MET A 318 -8.86 -6.76 8.71
CA MET A 318 -9.56 -7.38 9.84
C MET A 318 -8.72 -7.35 11.11
N ILE A 319 -7.41 -7.55 11.01
CA ILE A 319 -6.47 -7.39 12.12
C ILE A 319 -6.43 -5.93 12.60
N ASP A 320 -6.45 -4.94 11.71
CA ASP A 320 -6.52 -3.52 12.09
C ASP A 320 -7.81 -3.21 12.87
N LEU A 321 -8.97 -3.71 12.41
CA LEU A 321 -10.23 -3.58 13.13
C LEU A 321 -10.15 -4.18 14.53
N LYS A 322 -9.71 -5.44 14.65
CA LYS A 322 -9.57 -6.14 15.94
C LYS A 322 -8.61 -5.40 16.88
N THR A 323 -7.45 -5.00 16.38
CA THR A 323 -6.43 -4.30 17.17
C THR A 323 -6.94 -2.98 17.71
N ARG A 324 -7.60 -2.17 16.88
CA ARG A 324 -8.14 -0.87 17.28
C ARG A 324 -9.28 -1.02 18.28
N LEU A 325 -10.21 -1.93 18.04
CA LEU A 325 -11.35 -2.15 18.91
C LEU A 325 -10.91 -2.75 20.25
N GLY A 326 -10.00 -3.71 20.24
CA GLY A 326 -9.40 -4.26 21.45
C GLY A 326 -8.68 -3.21 22.29
N ASN A 327 -7.93 -2.30 21.65
CA ASN A 327 -7.33 -1.16 22.36
C ASN A 327 -8.37 -0.17 22.91
N ALA A 328 -9.49 0.04 22.21
CA ALA A 328 -10.59 0.87 22.72
C ALA A 328 -11.25 0.23 23.96
N ILE A 329 -11.43 -1.10 23.97
CA ILE A 329 -11.95 -1.86 25.12
C ILE A 329 -10.96 -1.80 26.29
N LEU A 330 -9.67 -2.04 26.04
CA LEU A 330 -8.62 -1.95 27.07
C LEU A 330 -8.51 -0.54 27.65
N LYS A 331 -8.78 0.50 26.86
CA LYS A 331 -8.85 1.89 27.33
C LYS A 331 -10.00 2.10 28.32
N GLU A 332 -11.18 1.55 28.05
CA GLU A 332 -12.30 1.56 29.01
C GLU A 332 -11.93 0.79 30.29
N MET A 333 -11.33 -0.40 30.15
CA MET A 333 -10.86 -1.19 31.29
C MET A 333 -9.89 -0.39 32.18
N LYS A 334 -8.93 0.33 31.59
CA LYS A 334 -8.02 1.23 32.33
C LYS A 334 -8.79 2.31 33.09
N GLN A 335 -9.81 2.90 32.48
CA GLN A 335 -10.64 3.92 33.12
C GLN A 335 -11.41 3.36 34.31
N VAL A 336 -12.07 2.22 34.14
CA VAL A 336 -12.81 1.52 35.21
C VAL A 336 -11.87 1.11 36.35
N SER A 337 -10.69 0.56 36.04
CA SER A 337 -9.70 0.18 37.04
C SER A 337 -9.23 1.39 37.87
N ARG A 338 -8.89 2.50 37.22
CA ARG A 338 -8.50 3.76 37.89
C ARG A 338 -9.62 4.33 38.75
N GLN A 339 -10.87 4.22 38.30
CA GLN A 339 -12.02 4.65 39.07
C GLN A 339 -12.18 3.81 40.34
N ARG A 340 -12.07 2.48 40.23
CA ARG A 340 -12.14 1.57 41.39
C ARG A 340 -11.05 1.84 42.42
N GLU A 341 -9.81 2.02 41.98
CA GLU A 341 -8.68 2.38 42.87
C GLU A 341 -8.91 3.70 43.59
N ARG A 342 -9.42 4.70 42.88
CA ARG A 342 -9.75 6.00 43.47
C ARG A 342 -10.87 5.89 44.50
N GLU A 343 -11.91 5.10 44.22
CA GLU A 343 -13.01 4.84 45.14
C GLU A 343 -12.53 4.09 46.39
N GLN A 344 -11.64 3.11 46.24
CA GLN A 344 -11.03 2.39 47.35
C GLN A 344 -10.18 3.31 48.23
N PHE A 345 -9.33 4.15 47.63
CA PHE A 345 -8.53 5.16 48.33
C PHE A 345 -9.40 6.16 49.11
N ILE A 346 -10.50 6.63 48.51
CA ILE A 346 -11.44 7.52 49.21
C ILE A 346 -12.09 6.80 50.39
N ARG A 347 -12.48 5.53 50.23
CA ARG A 347 -13.08 4.74 51.31
C ARG A 347 -12.10 4.45 52.46
N SER A 348 -10.82 4.22 52.17
CA SER A 348 -9.79 4.07 53.22
C SER A 348 -9.54 5.39 53.96
N GLU A 349 -9.44 6.52 53.25
CA GLU A 349 -9.35 7.85 53.89
C GLU A 349 -10.55 8.17 54.78
N ILE A 350 -11.76 7.75 54.39
CA ILE A 350 -12.99 7.97 55.19
C ILE A 350 -12.99 7.09 56.45
N LYS A 351 -12.51 5.85 56.36
CA LYS A 351 -12.42 4.93 57.52
C LYS A 351 -11.35 5.35 58.53
N GLU A 352 -10.26 5.98 58.08
CA GLU A 352 -9.16 6.43 58.94
C GLU A 352 -9.41 7.83 59.57
N GLY A 353 -10.48 8.55 59.19
CA GLY A 353 -10.67 9.95 59.55
C GLY A 353 -12.01 10.29 60.21
N SER A 354 -12.18 9.96 61.49
CA SER A 354 -13.22 10.54 62.38
C SER A 354 -12.87 11.97 62.85
N GLY A 355 -12.39 12.83 61.95
CA GLY A 355 -11.84 14.14 62.31
C GLY A 355 -11.98 15.24 61.25
N LYS A 356 -13.03 16.06 61.44
CA LYS A 356 -13.16 17.48 61.04
C LYS A 356 -13.58 17.80 59.59
N LYS A 357 -14.86 18.18 59.50
CA LYS A 357 -15.69 18.68 58.38
C LYS A 357 -15.11 19.82 57.52
N THR A 358 -13.91 20.33 57.79
CA THR A 358 -13.30 21.47 57.09
C THR A 358 -12.68 21.11 55.73
N ARG A 359 -12.27 19.84 55.53
CA ARG A 359 -11.64 19.37 54.26
C ARG A 359 -12.62 19.08 53.12
N LEU A 360 -13.89 18.81 53.41
CA LEU A 360 -14.94 18.50 52.42
C LEU A 360 -15.26 19.70 51.52
N ARG A 361 -15.29 20.92 52.07
CA ARG A 361 -15.48 22.16 51.28
C ARG A 361 -14.31 22.43 50.33
N HIS A 362 -13.08 22.07 50.70
CA HIS A 362 -11.90 22.22 49.83
C HIS A 362 -11.87 21.15 48.71
N LYS A 363 -12.27 19.90 49.00
CA LYS A 363 -12.42 18.83 48.00
C LYS A 363 -13.54 19.12 46.98
N GLN A 364 -14.68 19.72 47.40
CA GLN A 364 -15.73 20.15 46.46
C GLN A 364 -15.25 21.25 45.52
N LYS A 365 -14.51 22.26 46.02
CA LYS A 365 -13.87 23.29 45.16
C LYS A 365 -12.88 22.70 44.16
N LEU A 366 -12.04 21.75 44.57
CA LEU A 366 -11.09 21.06 43.67
C LEU A 366 -11.79 20.15 42.65
N SER A 367 -12.91 19.52 43.02
CA SER A 367 -13.74 18.73 42.11
C SER A 367 -14.36 19.63 41.03
N ILE A 368 -14.93 20.77 41.44
CA ILE A 368 -15.51 21.76 40.52
C ILE A 368 -14.42 22.33 39.59
N LEU A 369 -13.24 22.69 40.12
CA LEU A 369 -12.11 23.15 39.30
C LEU A 369 -11.61 22.10 38.31
N ARG A 370 -11.61 20.80 38.67
CA ARG A 370 -11.26 19.71 37.74
C ARG A 370 -12.34 19.47 36.68
N SER A 371 -13.61 19.52 37.06
CA SER A 371 -14.74 19.44 36.12
C SER A 371 -14.70 20.60 35.13
N LEU A 372 -14.44 21.82 35.61
CA LEU A 372 -14.26 23.02 34.78
C LEU A 372 -13.03 22.89 33.86
N LYS A 373 -11.90 22.35 34.34
CA LYS A 373 -10.71 22.13 33.50
C LYS A 373 -10.92 21.03 32.45
N MET A 374 -11.69 19.98 32.77
CA MET A 374 -12.09 18.96 31.80
C MET A 374 -13.08 19.52 30.77
N MET A 375 -14.04 20.33 31.22
CA MET A 375 -15.00 21.01 30.35
C MET A 375 -14.27 21.97 29.42
N HIS A 376 -13.34 22.78 29.92
CA HIS A 376 -12.52 23.68 29.12
C HIS A 376 -11.64 22.93 28.10
N ARG A 377 -11.08 21.77 28.46
CA ARG A 377 -10.35 20.92 27.49
C ARG A 377 -11.26 20.32 26.42
N ARG A 378 -12.48 19.92 26.78
CA ARG A 378 -13.47 19.40 25.83
C ARG A 378 -13.96 20.50 24.90
N MET A 379 -14.28 21.68 25.45
CA MET A 379 -14.67 22.86 24.68
C MET A 379 -13.54 23.33 23.76
N ASN A 380 -12.28 23.37 24.22
CA ASN A 380 -11.17 23.69 23.33
C ASN A 380 -10.99 22.63 22.24
N HIS A 381 -11.18 21.34 22.55
CA HIS A 381 -11.10 20.30 21.52
C HIS A 381 -12.25 20.37 20.51
N GLU A 382 -13.47 20.68 20.96
CA GLU A 382 -14.63 20.92 20.10
C GLU A 382 -14.47 22.20 19.29
N TYR A 383 -13.92 23.27 19.86
CA TYR A 383 -13.61 24.53 19.17
C TYR A 383 -12.54 24.35 18.09
N GLU A 384 -11.44 23.64 18.40
CA GLU A 384 -10.43 23.30 17.40
C GLU A 384 -11.00 22.37 16.32
N SER A 385 -11.87 21.42 16.68
CA SER A 385 -12.56 20.57 15.71
C SER A 385 -13.49 21.39 14.81
N TRP A 386 -14.23 22.34 15.37
CA TRP A 386 -15.12 23.24 14.64
C TRP A 386 -14.34 24.19 13.73
N LYS A 387 -13.23 24.76 14.20
CA LYS A 387 -12.34 25.61 13.41
C LYS A 387 -11.75 24.84 12.22
N ASN A 388 -11.29 23.62 12.45
CA ASN A 388 -10.79 22.76 11.38
C ASN A 388 -11.88 22.37 10.38
N GLN A 389 -13.11 22.13 10.87
CA GLN A 389 -14.25 21.84 10.00
C GLN A 389 -14.64 23.06 9.15
N ARG A 390 -14.67 24.26 9.72
CA ARG A 390 -14.94 25.50 8.99
C ARG A 390 -13.85 25.82 7.97
N HIS A 391 -12.58 25.61 8.32
CA HIS A 391 -11.47 25.78 7.37
C HIS A 391 -11.56 24.76 6.23
N PHE A 392 -11.98 23.53 6.51
CA PHE A 392 -12.21 22.53 5.47
C PHE A 392 -13.38 22.94 4.54
N GLU A 393 -14.47 23.44 5.10
CA GLU A 393 -15.61 23.97 4.32
C GLU A 393 -15.22 25.17 3.45
N GLN A 394 -14.39 26.08 3.96
CA GLN A 394 -13.85 27.22 3.19
C GLN A 394 -12.96 26.77 2.03
N LEU A 395 -12.03 25.84 2.28
CA LEU A 395 -11.20 25.27 1.22
C LEU A 395 -12.04 24.56 0.14
N GLN A 396 -13.14 23.88 0.53
CA GLN A 396 -14.05 23.27 -0.43
C GLN A 396 -14.76 24.32 -1.28
N GLN A 397 -15.21 25.43 -0.69
CA GLN A 397 -15.86 26.53 -1.42
C GLN A 397 -14.88 27.23 -2.37
N GLU A 398 -13.64 27.49 -1.94
CA GLU A 398 -12.59 28.07 -2.79
C GLU A 398 -12.25 27.14 -3.96
N THR A 399 -12.13 25.83 -3.71
CA THR A 399 -11.89 24.83 -4.77
C THR A 399 -13.09 24.68 -5.73
N GLU A 400 -14.31 24.95 -5.28
CA GLU A 400 -15.51 24.95 -6.12
C GLU A 400 -15.64 26.25 -6.95
N GLN A 401 -15.20 27.39 -6.42
CA GLN A 401 -15.13 28.66 -7.16
C GLN A 401 -14.01 28.64 -8.21
N GLU A 402 -12.82 28.12 -7.90
CA GLU A 402 -11.71 27.94 -8.88
C GLU A 402 -12.03 26.95 -10.01
N LYS A 403 -13.14 26.20 -9.93
CA LYS A 403 -13.62 25.32 -11.01
C LYS A 403 -14.71 25.96 -11.88
N LEU A 404 -15.22 27.11 -11.48
CA LEU A 404 -16.28 27.85 -12.15
C LEU A 404 -15.78 29.12 -12.86
N ASP A 405 -14.53 29.52 -12.58
CA ASP A 405 -13.71 30.44 -13.37
C ASP A 405 -12.73 29.65 -14.25
#